data_AF-A0AAV9ATR7-F1
#
_entry.id   AF-A0AAV9ATR7-F1
#
_cell.length_a   1.000
_cell.length_b   1.000
_cell.length_c   1.000
_cell.angle_alpha   90.00
_cell.angle_beta   90.00
_cell.angle_gamma   90.00
#
_symmetry.space_group_name_H-M   'P 1'
#
loop_
_entity.id
_entity.type
_entity.pdbx_description
1 polymer ?
#
loop_
_entity_poly.entity_id
_entity_poly.type
_entity_poly.pdbx_seq_one_letter_code
_entity_poly.pdbx_strand_id
1 'polypeptide(L)'
;MFQDDEPYNINEFSNFCQKEFGVTPRPHWISMDFGGHKIKSVLKFLQKFSSNVIFTNGLRDPYNSGGVLENISDSVVAIRTQLWFSLLRY
;
A
#
# COMPACT_ATOMS: atom_id res chain seq x y z
N MET A 1 13.11 8.10 -2.49
CA MET A 1 12.65 6.77 -2.92
C MET A 1 13.35 6.53 -4.23
N PHE A 2 14.53 5.93 -4.14
CA PHE A 2 15.46 5.82 -5.26
C PHE A 2 15.13 4.53 -5.99
N GLN A 3 14.08 4.55 -6.80
CA GLN A 3 14.10 3.69 -7.97
C GLN A 3 15.09 4.34 -8.92
N ASP A 4 16.11 3.60 -9.33
CA ASP A 4 16.99 4.03 -10.41
C ASP A 4 16.13 4.39 -11.64
N ASP A 5 16.64 5.26 -12.51
CA ASP A 5 15.92 5.72 -13.72
C ASP A 5 15.59 4.57 -14.71
N GLU A 6 16.00 3.35 -14.40
CA GLU A 6 15.74 2.16 -15.20
C GLU A 6 14.31 1.62 -15.02
N PRO A 7 13.64 1.24 -16.11
CA PRO A 7 12.30 0.68 -16.05
C PRO A 7 12.31 -0.65 -15.30
N TYR A 8 11.36 -0.84 -14.39
CA TYR A 8 11.22 -2.09 -13.65
C TYR A 8 11.02 -3.30 -14.56
N ASN A 9 11.87 -4.32 -14.40
CA ASN A 9 11.81 -5.58 -15.14
C ASN A 9 11.59 -6.78 -14.20
N ILE A 10 10.39 -7.38 -14.28
CA ILE A 10 10.02 -8.53 -13.44
C ILE A 10 10.88 -9.78 -13.71
N ASN A 11 11.38 -9.97 -14.93
CA ASN A 11 12.17 -11.15 -15.28
C ASN A 11 13.56 -11.06 -14.64
N GLU A 12 14.16 -9.87 -14.69
CA GLU A 12 15.44 -9.61 -14.04
C GLU A 12 15.33 -9.77 -12.52
N PHE A 13 14.30 -9.17 -11.92
CA PHE A 13 14.01 -9.33 -10.50
C PHE A 13 13.78 -10.79 -10.11
N SER A 14 13.05 -11.55 -10.93
CA SER A 14 12.78 -12.98 -10.68
C SER A 14 14.05 -13.82 -10.75
N ASN A 15 14.93 -13.55 -11.72
CA ASN A 15 16.22 -14.23 -11.85
C ASN A 15 17.12 -13.93 -10.65
N PHE A 16 17.14 -12.67 -10.20
CA PHE A 16 17.84 -12.26 -8.98
C PHE A 16 17.30 -13.03 -7.76
N CYS A 17 15.99 -13.06 -7.54
CA CYS A 17 15.38 -13.79 -6.43
C CYS A 17 15.69 -15.29 -6.48
N GLN A 18 15.65 -15.89 -7.66
CA GLN A 18 15.95 -17.32 -7.83
C GLN A 18 17.41 -17.62 -7.52
N LYS A 19 18.33 -16.73 -7.90
CA LYS A 19 19.77 -16.88 -7.65
C LYS A 19 20.13 -16.71 -6.17
N GLU A 20 19.61 -15.65 -5.54
CA GLU A 20 19.98 -15.30 -4.16
C GLU A 20 19.21 -16.13 -3.12
N PHE A 21 17.94 -16.43 -3.38
CA PHE A 21 17.04 -17.03 -2.39
C PHE A 21 16.46 -18.38 -2.83
N GLY A 22 16.71 -18.83 -4.07
CA GLY A 22 16.17 -20.09 -4.58
C GLY A 22 14.66 -20.08 -4.83
N VAL A 23 14.02 -18.91 -4.83
CA VAL A 23 12.57 -18.75 -4.96
C VAL A 23 12.18 -17.90 -6.16
N THR A 24 11.05 -18.26 -6.78
CA THR A 24 10.42 -17.44 -7.83
C THR A 24 9.34 -16.55 -7.20
N PRO A 25 9.41 -15.21 -7.38
CA PRO A 25 8.42 -14.29 -6.82
C PRO A 25 7.03 -14.51 -7.45
N ARG A 26 5.97 -14.28 -6.66
CA ARG A 26 4.57 -14.38 -7.10
C ARG A 26 3.93 -12.99 -7.18
N PRO A 27 4.09 -12.25 -8.29
CA PRO A 27 3.73 -10.82 -8.36
C PRO A 27 2.25 -10.54 -8.12
N HIS A 28 1.37 -11.50 -8.42
CA HIS A 28 -0.08 -11.33 -8.26
C HIS A 28 -0.64 -11.85 -6.94
N TRP A 29 0.18 -12.47 -6.07
CA TRP A 29 -0.32 -13.09 -4.85
C TRP A 29 -1.07 -12.09 -3.94
N ILE A 30 -0.44 -10.94 -3.68
CA ILE A 30 -1.02 -9.89 -2.84
C ILE A 30 -2.30 -9.31 -3.47
N SER A 31 -2.33 -9.10 -4.79
CA SER A 31 -3.51 -8.54 -5.45
C SER A 31 -4.67 -9.53 -5.57
N MET A 32 -4.38 -10.84 -5.60
CA MET A 32 -5.40 -11.89 -5.54
C MET A 32 -5.99 -12.04 -4.14
N ASP A 33 -5.15 -12.08 -3.12
CA ASP A 33 -5.60 -12.32 -1.74
C ASP A 33 -6.25 -11.09 -1.10
N PHE A 34 -5.68 -9.91 -1.34
CA PHE A 34 -6.12 -8.65 -0.72
C PHE A 34 -6.88 -7.73 -1.69
N GLY A 35 -7.17 -8.23 -2.89
CA GLY A 35 -8.13 -7.63 -3.83
C GLY A 35 -7.58 -6.53 -4.76
N GLY A 36 -6.33 -6.09 -4.60
CA GLY A 36 -5.57 -5.30 -5.58
C GLY A 36 -6.38 -4.24 -6.35
N HIS A 37 -6.50 -4.40 -7.67
CA HIS A 37 -7.19 -3.46 -8.56
C HIS A 37 -8.72 -3.42 -8.38
N LYS A 38 -9.33 -4.38 -7.67
CA LYS A 38 -10.76 -4.37 -7.33
C LYS A 38 -11.00 -3.54 -6.06
N ILE A 39 -10.42 -2.34 -6.02
CA ILE A 39 -10.36 -1.51 -4.83
C ILE A 39 -11.76 -1.21 -4.26
N LYS A 40 -12.77 -1.02 -5.11
CA LYS A 40 -14.17 -0.83 -4.66
C LYS A 40 -14.70 -2.02 -3.84
N SER A 41 -14.33 -3.25 -4.20
CA SER A 41 -14.73 -4.45 -3.45
C SER A 41 -13.94 -4.56 -2.14
N VAL A 42 -12.65 -4.21 -2.16
CA VAL A 42 -11.81 -4.16 -0.97
C VAL A 42 -12.32 -3.12 0.02
N LEU A 43 -12.63 -1.91 -0.44
CA LEU A 43 -13.21 -0.85 0.39
C LEU A 43 -14.54 -1.28 1.01
N LYS A 44 -15.42 -1.94 0.24
CA LYS A 44 -16.68 -2.50 0.78
C LYS A 44 -16.43 -3.61 1.80
N PHE A 45 -15.42 -4.44 1.60
CA PHE A 45 -15.01 -5.46 2.57
C PHE A 45 -14.49 -4.81 3.85
N LEU A 46 -13.54 -3.87 3.74
CA LEU A 46 -12.98 -3.13 4.86
C LEU A 46 -14.06 -2.36 5.63
N GLN A 47 -15.01 -1.74 4.94
CA GLN A 47 -16.14 -1.05 5.57
C GLN A 47 -16.99 -1.99 6.44
N LYS A 48 -17.14 -3.26 6.05
CA LYS A 48 -17.99 -4.25 6.73
C LYS A 48 -17.28 -5.04 7.82
N PHE A 49 -15.99 -5.31 7.63
CA PHE A 49 -15.26 -6.30 8.42
C PHE A 49 -14.04 -5.72 9.16
N SER A 50 -13.65 -4.49 8.89
CA SER A 50 -12.57 -3.81 9.60
C SER A 50 -13.12 -2.74 10.55
N SER A 51 -12.46 -2.58 11.68
CA SER A 51 -12.77 -1.55 12.68
C SER A 51 -11.52 -1.15 13.42
N ASN A 52 -11.46 0.11 13.88
CA ASN A 52 -10.36 0.67 14.67
C ASN A 52 -9.02 0.69 13.92
N VAL A 53 -9.04 1.16 12.68
CA VAL A 53 -7.83 1.30 11.84
C VAL A 53 -7.66 2.76 11.41
N ILE A 54 -6.44 3.28 11.55
CA ILE A 54 -6.08 4.63 11.11
C ILE A 54 -5.00 4.52 10.03
N PHE A 55 -5.31 4.98 8.81
CA PHE A 55 -4.37 5.08 7.70
C PHE A 55 -3.75 6.48 7.65
N THR A 56 -2.48 6.61 8.05
CA THR A 56 -1.78 7.91 8.04
C THR A 56 -0.88 8.05 6.82
N ASN A 57 -0.99 9.15 6.07
CA ASN A 57 -0.17 9.43 4.89
C ASN A 57 0.46 10.82 4.95
N GLY A 58 1.76 10.92 4.70
CA GLY A 58 2.46 12.21 4.59
C GLY A 58 2.33 12.80 3.19
N LEU A 59 2.02 14.10 3.06
CA LEU A 59 1.96 14.76 1.74
C LEU A 59 3.34 14.83 1.05
N ARG A 60 4.42 14.81 1.82
CA ARG A 60 5.79 14.76 1.31
C ARG A 60 6.34 13.35 1.18
N ASP A 61 5.56 12.35 1.58
CA ASP A 61 5.94 10.96 1.42
C ASP A 61 5.68 10.53 -0.03
N PRO A 62 6.72 10.16 -0.81
CA PRO A 62 6.55 9.68 -2.18
C PRO A 62 5.66 8.43 -2.28
N TYR A 63 5.48 7.68 -1.19
CA TYR A 63 4.62 6.50 -1.16
C TYR A 63 3.12 6.82 -0.97
N ASN A 64 2.74 8.08 -0.69
CA ASN A 64 1.37 8.39 -0.31
C ASN A 64 0.33 8.06 -1.39
N SER A 65 0.71 8.03 -2.66
CA SER A 65 -0.16 7.72 -3.78
C SER A 65 -0.62 6.25 -3.80
N GLY A 66 0.12 5.37 -3.14
CA GLY A 66 -0.22 3.95 -2.97
C GLY A 66 -1.06 3.65 -1.71
N GLY A 67 -1.31 4.64 -0.86
CA GLY A 67 -2.03 4.47 0.41
C GLY A 67 -3.56 4.66 0.32
N VAL A 68 -4.24 4.47 1.44
CA VAL A 68 -5.66 4.82 1.62
C VAL A 68 -5.76 6.30 2.01
N LEU A 69 -6.35 7.12 1.14
CA LEU A 69 -6.36 8.58 1.29
C LEU A 69 -7.69 9.16 1.79
N GLU A 70 -8.72 8.31 1.93
CA GLU A 70 -10.08 8.68 2.30
C GLU A 70 -10.62 7.73 3.36
N ASN A 71 -11.52 8.22 4.21
CA ASN A 71 -12.18 7.41 5.23
C ASN A 71 -13.03 6.32 4.56
N ILE A 72 -12.97 5.11 5.10
CA ILE A 72 -13.75 3.95 4.63
C ILE A 72 -15.01 3.78 5.48
N SER A 73 -14.91 4.03 6.79
CA SER A 73 -16.00 4.02 7.77
C SER A 73 -15.68 4.94 8.94
N ASP A 74 -16.59 5.07 9.90
CA ASP A 74 -16.39 5.89 11.10
C ASP A 74 -15.22 5.41 11.98
N SER A 75 -14.87 4.12 11.90
CA SER A 75 -13.77 3.52 12.67
C SER A 75 -12.56 3.12 11.80
N VAL A 76 -12.65 3.33 10.48
CA VAL A 76 -11.56 3.10 9.52
C VAL A 76 -11.29 4.40 8.77
N VAL A 77 -10.41 5.20 9.35
CA VAL A 77 -10.19 6.61 8.96
C VAL A 77 -8.84 6.81 8.31
N ALA A 78 -8.75 7.80 7.42
CA ALA A 78 -7.52 8.20 6.75
C ALA A 78 -7.13 9.64 7.17
N ILE A 79 -5.88 9.81 7.59
CA ILE A 79 -5.32 11.09 8.01
C ILE A 79 -4.18 11.47 7.07
N ARG A 80 -4.28 12.65 6.46
CA ARG A 80 -3.22 13.21 5.61
C ARG A 80 -2.50 14.33 6.35
N THR A 81 -1.19 14.23 6.44
CA THR A 81 -0.36 15.14 7.21
C THR A 81 0.65 15.89 6.33
N GLN A 82 0.78 17.20 6.55
CA GLN A 82 1.84 18.00 5.92
C GLN A 82 3.18 17.91 6.65
N LEU A 83 3.14 17.62 7.96
CA LEU A 83 4.29 17.63 8.86
C LEU A 83 4.10 16.56 9.93
N TRP A 84 5.14 15.78 10.22
CA TRP A 84 5.14 14.64 11.16
C TRP A 84 4.45 14.94 12.50
N PHE A 85 4.57 16.17 13.02
CA PHE A 85 3.98 16.60 14.30
C PHE A 85 2.45 16.80 14.30
N SER A 86 1.78 16.81 13.16
CA SER A 86 0.32 17.03 13.12
C SER A 86 -0.52 15.82 13.56
N LEU A 87 0.11 14.65 13.72
CA LEU A 87 -0.54 13.47 14.32
C LEU A 87 -0.78 13.61 15.82
N LEU A 88 -0.10 14.53 16.52
CA LEU A 88 -0.27 14.77 17.96
C LEU A 88 -1.49 15.63 18.31
N ARG A 89 -2.32 15.99 17.32
CA ARG A 89 -3.55 16.79 17.52
C ARG A 89 -4.84 15.99 17.33
N TYR A 90 -4.73 14.66 17.20
CA TYR A 90 -5.86 13.74 17.05
C TYR A 90 -5.92 12.79 18.25
#